data_AF-A0A7G2IMQ4-F1
#
_entry.id   AF-A0A7G2IMQ4-F1
#
_cell.length_a   1.000
_cell.length_b   1.000
_cell.length_c   1.000
_cell.angle_alpha   90.00
_cell.angle_beta   90.00
_cell.angle_gamma   90.00
#
_symmetry.space_group_name_H-M   'P 1'
#
loop_
_entity.id
_entity.type
_entity.pdbx_description
1 polymer ?
#
loop_
_entity_poly.entity_id
_entity_poly.type
_entity_poly.pdbx_seq_one_letter_code
_entity_poly.pdbx_strand_id
1 'polypeptide(L)'
;MWTGGTLGTGLSYNDFFLAVLFGNLLLGIYTAFLGFIGAKTGLSTHLLARYSFGLKGSWLPSLLLGGTQVGWFGVGVAMFAIPVGKATGIDVNILIAVSGLLMTLTIFFGISALTVLSIIAVPAIVVLGSYSVWLAVSDVGGLDHLKAIVPQTPLNFSTALALVVGSFVSAGTLTADFVRFGRNAKGAVLIAMVAFFPWQLLDVHLRRCGRGCGWTGGYL
;
A
#
# COMPACT_ATOMS: atom_id res chain seq x y z
N MET A 1 2.66 1.49 -7.32
CA MET A 1 1.78 1.46 -8.52
C MET A 1 2.45 0.72 -9.68
N TRP A 2 3.52 1.28 -10.25
CA TRP A 2 4.34 0.61 -11.26
C TRP A 2 4.94 -0.70 -10.76
N THR A 3 5.36 -0.70 -9.49
CA THR A 3 5.90 -1.88 -8.80
C THR A 3 5.04 -3.12 -8.93
N GLY A 4 3.71 -3.03 -8.80
CA GLY A 4 2.82 -4.19 -8.90
C GLY A 4 2.82 -4.80 -10.29
N GLY A 5 2.74 -3.96 -11.33
CA GLY A 5 2.83 -4.40 -12.73
C GLY A 5 4.20 -4.98 -13.07
N THR A 6 5.28 -4.29 -12.67
CA THR A 6 6.67 -4.73 -12.91
C THR A 6 6.99 -6.05 -12.21
N LEU A 7 6.50 -6.26 -10.99
CA LEU A 7 6.63 -7.52 -10.27
C LEU A 7 5.81 -8.63 -10.93
N GLY A 8 4.59 -8.32 -11.39
CA GLY A 8 3.70 -9.28 -12.06
C GLY A 8 4.20 -9.75 -13.42
N THR A 9 4.96 -8.92 -14.16
CA THR A 9 5.55 -9.29 -15.45
C THR A 9 6.97 -9.84 -15.34
N GLY A 10 7.63 -9.64 -14.20
CA GLY A 10 9.06 -9.95 -14.00
C GLY A 10 9.36 -11.16 -13.12
N LEU A 11 8.39 -11.71 -12.40
CA LEU A 11 8.57 -12.87 -11.51
C LEU A 11 7.64 -14.01 -11.86
N SER A 12 8.07 -15.23 -11.54
CA SER A 12 7.18 -16.39 -11.54
C SER A 12 6.07 -16.20 -10.50
N TYR A 13 4.92 -16.85 -10.68
CA TYR A 13 3.80 -16.79 -9.73
C TYR A 13 4.28 -17.02 -8.28
N ASN A 14 5.03 -18.09 -8.03
CA ASN A 14 5.50 -18.41 -6.68
C ASN A 14 6.45 -17.36 -6.09
N ASP A 15 7.39 -16.85 -6.89
CA ASP A 15 8.37 -15.87 -6.42
C ASP A 15 7.73 -14.49 -6.21
N PHE A 16 6.75 -14.13 -7.02
CA PHE A 16 5.92 -12.93 -6.83
C PHE A 16 5.22 -12.99 -5.46
N PHE A 17 4.54 -14.08 -5.16
CA PHE A 17 3.86 -14.26 -3.88
C PHE A 17 4.84 -14.21 -2.70
N LEU A 18 5.99 -14.89 -2.81
CA LEU A 18 7.00 -14.88 -1.75
C LEU A 18 7.62 -13.49 -1.55
N ALA A 19 7.90 -12.75 -2.63
CA ALA A 19 8.49 -11.41 -2.54
C ALA A 19 7.53 -10.43 -1.86
N VAL A 20 6.23 -10.48 -2.23
CA VAL A 20 5.18 -9.67 -1.59
C VAL A 20 5.00 -10.09 -0.13
N LEU A 21 5.03 -11.39 0.18
CA LEU A 21 4.90 -11.94 1.53
C LEU A 21 6.01 -11.44 2.45
N PHE A 22 7.27 -11.66 2.08
CA PHE A 22 8.42 -11.28 2.89
C PHE A 22 8.59 -9.76 2.95
N GLY A 23 8.31 -9.04 1.86
CA GLY A 23 8.37 -7.58 1.83
C GLY A 23 7.39 -6.94 2.80
N ASN A 24 6.12 -7.38 2.78
CA ASN A 24 5.10 -6.89 3.70
C ASN A 24 5.36 -7.32 5.15
N LEU A 25 5.94 -8.50 5.39
CA LEU A 25 6.33 -8.92 6.73
C LEU A 25 7.41 -7.99 7.31
N LEU A 26 8.45 -7.67 6.54
CA LEU A 26 9.50 -6.74 6.95
C LEU A 26 8.93 -5.34 7.21
N LEU A 27 8.07 -4.84 6.32
CA LEU A 27 7.36 -3.57 6.48
C LEU A 27 6.45 -3.56 7.72
N GLY A 28 5.70 -4.63 7.95
CA GLY A 28 4.81 -4.76 9.10
C GLY A 28 5.58 -4.71 10.42
N ILE A 29 6.72 -5.39 10.50
CA ILE A 29 7.60 -5.35 11.68
C ILE A 29 8.18 -3.93 11.86
N TYR A 30 8.70 -3.33 10.77
CA TYR A 30 9.26 -1.98 10.79
C TYR A 30 8.23 -0.93 11.28
N THR A 31 7.04 -0.94 10.70
CA THR A 31 5.96 -0.02 11.04
C THR A 31 5.37 -0.28 12.41
N ALA A 32 5.33 -1.53 12.87
CA ALA A 32 4.94 -1.87 14.24
C ALA A 32 5.88 -1.24 15.28
N PHE A 33 7.20 -1.30 15.07
CA PHE A 33 8.16 -0.63 15.97
C PHE A 33 7.97 0.88 15.99
N LEU A 34 7.85 1.51 14.82
CA LEU A 34 7.61 2.95 14.73
C LEU A 34 6.26 3.34 15.36
N GLY A 35 5.21 2.56 15.12
CA GLY A 35 3.90 2.79 15.68
C GLY A 35 3.88 2.62 17.20
N PHE A 36 4.62 1.66 17.73
CA PHE A 36 4.81 1.51 19.18
C PHE A 36 5.47 2.75 19.78
N ILE A 37 6.56 3.24 19.19
CA ILE A 37 7.28 4.42 19.66
C ILE A 37 6.41 5.68 19.55
N GLY A 38 5.74 5.89 18.42
CA GLY A 38 4.85 7.02 18.20
C GLY A 38 3.68 7.05 19.19
N ALA A 39 3.04 5.91 19.44
CA ALA A 39 1.95 5.80 20.41
C ALA A 39 2.39 5.94 21.87
N LYS A 40 3.62 5.51 22.23
CA LYS A 40 4.17 5.66 23.59
C LYS A 40 4.64 7.08 23.88
N THR A 41 5.23 7.75 22.90
CA THR A 41 5.87 9.07 23.08
C THR A 41 4.96 10.23 22.73
N GLY A 42 3.95 10.04 21.89
CA GLY A 42 3.09 11.12 21.38
C GLY A 42 3.79 12.05 20.38
N LEU A 43 5.05 11.75 20.02
CA LEU A 43 5.87 12.58 19.16
C LEU A 43 5.58 12.30 17.68
N SER A 44 5.62 13.35 16.85
CA SER A 44 5.61 13.20 15.39
C SER A 44 6.92 12.59 14.89
N THR A 45 6.90 11.95 13.74
CA THR A 45 8.08 11.40 13.06
C THR A 45 9.20 12.43 12.91
N HIS A 46 8.87 13.70 12.64
CA HIS A 46 9.84 14.79 12.56
C HIS A 46 10.53 15.12 13.88
N LEU A 47 9.82 14.96 15.00
CA LEU A 47 10.37 15.16 16.35
C LEU A 47 11.23 13.96 16.74
N LEU A 48 10.81 12.74 16.42
CA LEU A 48 11.65 11.54 16.59
C LEU A 48 12.97 11.67 15.80
N ALA A 49 12.91 12.19 14.57
CA ALA A 49 14.11 12.48 13.78
C ALA A 49 15.03 13.52 14.42
N ARG A 50 14.48 14.52 15.14
CA ARG A 50 15.27 15.48 15.94
C ARG A 50 15.97 14.83 17.12
N TYR A 51 15.36 13.85 17.77
CA TYR A 51 16.00 13.11 18.86
C TYR A 51 17.15 12.22 18.36
N SER A 52 17.00 11.59 17.19
CA SER A 52 18.05 10.71 16.63
C SER A 52 19.18 11.45 15.92
N PHE A 53 18.88 12.51 15.15
CA PHE A 53 19.84 13.20 14.29
C PHE A 53 20.18 14.62 14.77
N GLY A 54 19.58 15.08 15.87
CA GLY A 54 19.73 16.44 16.38
C GLY A 54 18.96 17.49 15.56
N LEU A 55 19.00 18.75 16.01
CA LEU A 55 18.27 19.86 15.39
C LEU A 55 18.66 20.09 13.92
N LYS A 56 19.97 20.17 13.63
CA LYS A 56 20.48 20.40 12.26
C LYS A 56 20.44 19.13 11.40
N GLY A 57 20.70 17.95 11.97
CA GLY A 57 20.70 16.69 11.21
C GLY A 57 19.30 16.20 10.84
N SER A 58 18.26 16.55 11.61
CA SER A 58 16.87 16.17 11.33
C SER A 58 16.27 16.80 10.07
N TRP A 59 16.93 17.83 9.51
CA TRP A 59 16.45 18.54 8.34
C TRP A 59 16.44 17.65 7.10
N LEU A 60 17.48 16.82 6.92
CA LEU A 60 17.58 15.91 5.78
C LEU A 60 16.49 14.82 5.80
N PRO A 61 16.30 14.04 6.89
CA PRO A 61 15.18 13.09 6.97
C PRO A 61 13.81 13.75 6.82
N SER A 62 13.62 14.94 7.41
CA SER A 62 12.34 15.65 7.34
C SER A 62 12.03 16.14 5.93
N LEU A 63 13.03 16.64 5.21
CA LEU A 63 12.88 17.09 3.83
C LEU A 63 12.65 15.92 2.88
N LEU A 64 13.34 14.80 3.07
CA LEU A 64 13.10 13.58 2.28
C LEU A 64 11.68 13.05 2.51
N LEU A 65 11.26 12.90 3.78
CA LEU A 65 9.92 12.44 4.10
C LEU A 65 8.85 13.39 3.55
N GLY A 66 8.98 14.69 3.79
CA GLY A 66 8.07 15.70 3.26
C GLY A 66 8.02 15.70 1.72
N GLY A 67 9.20 15.66 1.07
CA GLY A 67 9.31 15.61 -0.39
C GLY A 67 8.65 14.37 -0.98
N THR A 68 8.80 13.20 -0.34
CA THR A 68 8.08 12.00 -0.79
C THR A 68 6.57 12.14 -0.67
N GLN A 69 6.05 12.83 0.35
CA GLN A 69 4.61 13.07 0.48
C GLN A 69 4.07 14.00 -0.60
N VAL A 70 4.81 15.06 -0.95
CA VAL A 70 4.44 15.93 -2.07
C VAL A 70 4.45 15.14 -3.38
N GLY A 71 5.43 14.27 -3.60
CA GLY A 71 5.48 13.38 -4.75
C GLY A 71 4.27 12.45 -4.82
N TRP A 72 3.92 11.80 -3.71
CA TRP A 72 2.75 10.91 -3.62
C TRP A 72 1.43 11.65 -3.80
N PHE A 73 1.32 12.89 -3.32
CA PHE A 73 0.18 13.75 -3.58
C PHE A 73 0.00 14.00 -5.09
N GLY A 74 1.09 14.35 -5.79
CA GLY A 74 1.07 14.56 -7.25
C GLY A 74 0.64 13.30 -8.01
N VAL A 75 1.15 12.13 -7.62
CA VAL A 75 0.75 10.84 -8.22
C VAL A 75 -0.74 10.57 -7.98
N GLY A 76 -1.24 10.82 -6.77
CA GLY A 76 -2.67 10.63 -6.44
C GLY A 76 -3.60 11.53 -7.26
N VAL A 77 -3.23 12.78 -7.47
CA VAL A 77 -3.98 13.72 -8.32
C VAL A 77 -3.96 13.26 -9.79
N ALA A 78 -2.80 12.84 -10.30
CA ALA A 78 -2.68 12.33 -11.67
C ALA A 78 -3.47 11.02 -11.89
N MET A 79 -3.53 10.15 -10.88
CA MET A 79 -4.33 8.92 -10.91
C MET A 79 -5.82 9.18 -11.09
N PHE A 80 -6.32 10.29 -10.55
CA PHE A 80 -7.70 10.70 -10.76
C PHE A 80 -7.87 11.39 -12.12
N ALA A 81 -6.96 12.31 -12.44
CA ALA A 81 -7.08 13.16 -13.63
C ALA A 81 -6.98 12.39 -14.96
N ILE A 82 -6.07 11.43 -15.08
CA ILE A 82 -5.82 10.73 -16.36
C ILE A 82 -7.02 9.84 -16.78
N PRO A 83 -7.57 8.95 -15.94
CA PRO A 83 -8.71 8.13 -16.32
C PRO A 83 -9.98 8.96 -16.55
N VAL A 84 -10.22 9.99 -15.72
CA VAL A 84 -11.39 10.87 -15.87
C VAL A 84 -11.27 11.71 -17.13
N GLY A 85 -10.07 12.24 -17.44
CA GLY A 85 -9.80 12.93 -18.70
C GLY A 85 -10.06 12.03 -19.92
N LYS A 86 -9.64 10.75 -19.87
CA LYS A 86 -9.94 9.78 -20.93
C LYS A 86 -11.44 9.49 -21.09
N ALA A 87 -12.19 9.45 -19.99
CA ALA A 87 -13.62 9.16 -20.01
C ALA A 87 -14.49 10.37 -20.41
N THR A 88 -14.07 11.59 -20.06
CA THR A 88 -14.85 12.82 -20.24
C THR A 88 -14.37 13.70 -21.39
N GLY A 89 -13.15 13.49 -21.88
CA GLY A 89 -12.50 14.33 -22.91
C GLY A 89 -12.02 15.69 -22.40
N ILE A 90 -12.12 15.96 -21.09
CA ILE A 90 -11.67 17.22 -20.47
C ILE A 90 -10.13 17.22 -20.40
N ASP A 91 -9.52 18.40 -20.57
CA ASP A 91 -8.08 18.59 -20.43
C ASP A 91 -7.57 18.13 -19.05
N VAL A 92 -6.55 17.28 -19.08
CA VAL A 92 -5.98 16.64 -17.89
C VAL A 92 -5.34 17.67 -16.96
N ASN A 93 -4.76 18.76 -17.48
CA ASN A 93 -4.13 19.78 -16.64
C ASN A 93 -5.16 20.56 -15.82
N ILE A 94 -6.32 20.84 -16.40
CA ILE A 94 -7.45 21.46 -15.68
C ILE A 94 -7.95 20.52 -14.59
N LEU A 95 -8.09 19.23 -14.90
CA LEU A 95 -8.49 18.23 -13.91
C LEU A 95 -7.49 18.10 -12.76
N ILE A 96 -6.19 18.11 -13.05
CA ILE A 96 -5.12 18.11 -12.03
C ILE A 96 -5.23 19.34 -11.13
N ALA A 97 -5.37 20.53 -11.72
CA ALA A 97 -5.47 21.77 -10.96
C ALA A 97 -6.71 21.78 -10.05
N VAL A 98 -7.88 21.43 -10.59
CA VAL A 98 -9.14 21.45 -9.85
C VAL A 98 -9.16 20.38 -8.76
N SER A 99 -8.77 19.13 -9.07
CA SER A 99 -8.76 18.05 -8.10
C SER A 99 -7.70 18.23 -7.02
N GLY A 100 -6.51 18.73 -7.37
CA GLY A 100 -5.47 19.08 -6.39
C GLY A 100 -5.90 20.20 -5.46
N LEU A 101 -6.58 21.23 -5.98
CA LEU A 101 -7.15 22.30 -5.15
C LEU A 101 -8.25 21.76 -4.22
N LEU A 102 -9.18 20.95 -4.74
CA LEU A 102 -10.25 20.33 -3.96
C LEU A 102 -9.72 19.43 -2.84
N MET A 103 -8.70 18.60 -3.12
CA MET A 103 -8.05 17.74 -2.13
C MET A 103 -7.32 18.55 -1.06
N THR A 104 -6.70 19.67 -1.45
CA THR A 104 -6.06 20.59 -0.49
C THR A 104 -7.10 21.27 0.39
N LEU A 105 -8.25 21.64 -0.19
CA LEU A 105 -9.35 22.28 0.54
C LEU A 105 -10.02 21.33 1.53
N THR A 106 -10.09 20.03 1.24
CA THR A 106 -10.70 19.05 2.16
C THR A 106 -9.93 18.88 3.46
N ILE A 107 -8.63 19.15 3.47
CA ILE A 107 -7.80 19.10 4.69
C ILE A 107 -8.23 20.13 5.73
N PHE A 108 -8.80 21.27 5.34
CA PHE A 108 -9.30 22.28 6.30
C PHE A 108 -10.49 21.77 7.13
N PHE A 109 -11.22 20.76 6.64
CA PHE A 109 -12.29 20.10 7.40
C PHE A 109 -11.78 19.08 8.44
N GLY A 110 -10.46 18.91 8.55
CA GLY A 110 -9.79 18.20 9.64
C GLY A 110 -9.84 16.66 9.54
N ILE A 111 -9.32 16.01 10.59
CA ILE A 111 -9.14 14.54 10.65
C ILE A 111 -10.46 13.79 10.53
N SER A 112 -11.56 14.34 11.06
CA SER A 112 -12.88 13.68 11.04
C SER A 112 -13.43 13.47 9.63
N ALA A 113 -13.19 14.41 8.71
CA ALA A 113 -13.62 14.27 7.32
C ALA A 113 -12.84 13.16 6.60
N LEU A 114 -11.54 13.07 6.87
CA LEU A 114 -10.65 12.04 6.30
C LEU A 114 -11.02 10.63 6.75
N THR A 115 -11.45 10.45 8.02
CA THR A 115 -11.89 9.13 8.50
C THR A 115 -13.16 8.66 7.81
N VAL A 116 -14.17 9.53 7.66
CA VAL A 116 -15.42 9.20 6.97
C VAL A 116 -15.16 8.84 5.51
N LEU A 117 -14.33 9.63 4.84
CA LEU A 117 -13.94 9.35 3.45
C LEU A 117 -13.24 7.99 3.33
N SER A 118 -12.33 7.67 4.25
CA SER A 118 -11.60 6.39 4.26
C SER A 118 -12.51 5.19 4.50
N ILE A 119 -13.53 5.32 5.36
CA ILE A 119 -14.49 4.25 5.64
C ILE A 119 -15.27 3.84 4.38
N ILE A 120 -15.52 4.78 3.45
CA ILE A 120 -16.22 4.52 2.19
C ILE A 120 -15.23 4.11 1.09
N ALA A 121 -14.10 4.82 1.00
CA ALA A 121 -13.09 4.62 -0.03
C ALA A 121 -12.44 3.23 0.05
N VAL A 122 -12.11 2.75 1.26
CA VAL A 122 -11.44 1.45 1.43
C VAL A 122 -12.30 0.29 0.91
N PRO A 123 -13.58 0.13 1.30
CA PRO A 123 -14.46 -0.87 0.71
C PRO A 123 -14.63 -0.73 -0.80
N ALA A 124 -14.78 0.50 -1.31
CA ALA A 124 -14.91 0.74 -2.75
C ALA A 124 -13.67 0.28 -3.52
N ILE A 125 -12.47 0.55 -3.00
CA ILE A 125 -11.21 0.09 -3.58
C ILE A 125 -11.12 -1.43 -3.56
N VAL A 126 -11.57 -2.10 -2.50
CA VAL A 126 -11.59 -3.57 -2.44
C VAL A 126 -12.52 -4.14 -3.51
N VAL A 127 -13.75 -3.63 -3.63
CA VAL A 127 -14.72 -4.12 -4.61
C VAL A 127 -14.24 -3.89 -6.05
N LEU A 128 -13.83 -2.66 -6.37
CA LEU A 128 -13.35 -2.31 -7.71
C LEU A 128 -12.03 -3.02 -8.06
N GLY A 129 -11.14 -3.16 -7.07
CA GLY A 129 -9.89 -3.89 -7.21
C GLY A 129 -10.12 -5.37 -7.49
N SER A 130 -10.98 -6.03 -6.71
CA SER A 130 -11.36 -7.43 -6.93
C SER A 130 -12.02 -7.63 -8.29
N TYR A 131 -12.89 -6.72 -8.72
CA TYR A 131 -13.50 -6.77 -10.04
C TYR A 131 -12.46 -6.62 -11.17
N SER A 132 -11.51 -5.69 -11.03
CA SER A 132 -10.42 -5.51 -12.00
C SER A 132 -9.51 -6.73 -12.08
N VAL A 133 -9.22 -7.39 -10.95
CA VAL A 133 -8.45 -8.64 -10.93
C VAL A 133 -9.22 -9.76 -11.60
N TRP A 134 -10.52 -9.88 -11.32
CA TRP A 134 -11.37 -10.88 -11.96
C TRP A 134 -11.39 -10.73 -13.48
N LEU A 135 -11.56 -9.49 -13.98
CA LEU A 135 -11.51 -9.18 -15.41
C LEU A 135 -10.15 -9.54 -16.03
N ALA A 136 -9.06 -9.17 -15.36
CA ALA A 136 -7.70 -9.51 -15.83
C ALA A 136 -7.46 -11.02 -15.87
N VAL A 137 -7.99 -11.79 -14.90
CA VAL A 137 -7.86 -13.25 -14.87
C VAL A 137 -8.74 -13.90 -15.96
N SER A 138 -9.94 -13.38 -16.20
CA SER A 138 -10.82 -13.88 -17.27
C SER A 138 -10.25 -13.58 -18.66
N ASP A 139 -9.65 -12.40 -18.85
CA ASP A 139 -9.04 -12.00 -20.14
C ASP A 139 -7.80 -12.83 -20.48
N VAL A 140 -7.06 -13.31 -19.47
CA VAL A 140 -5.89 -14.18 -19.64
C VAL A 140 -6.29 -15.67 -19.85
N GLY A 141 -7.58 -16.01 -19.77
CA GLY A 141 -8.08 -17.37 -20.00
C GLY A 141 -8.04 -18.27 -18.76
N GLY A 142 -7.92 -17.70 -17.55
CA GLY A 142 -7.97 -18.43 -16.28
C GLY A 142 -6.66 -18.47 -15.49
N LEU A 143 -6.74 -18.91 -14.24
CA LEU A 143 -5.60 -18.96 -13.30
C LEU A 143 -4.46 -19.88 -13.77
N ASP A 144 -4.75 -20.87 -14.61
CA ASP A 144 -3.76 -21.82 -15.09
C ASP A 144 -2.87 -21.23 -16.21
N HIS A 145 -3.42 -20.37 -17.05
CA HIS A 145 -2.64 -19.61 -18.03
C HIS A 145 -1.80 -18.52 -17.38
N LEU A 146 -2.31 -17.90 -16.31
CA LEU A 146 -1.59 -16.89 -15.51
C LEU A 146 -0.33 -17.48 -14.83
N LYS A 147 -0.37 -18.75 -14.42
CA LYS A 147 0.80 -19.48 -13.88
C LYS A 147 1.81 -19.88 -14.95
N ALA A 148 1.39 -19.99 -16.20
CA ALA A 148 2.23 -20.38 -17.33
C ALA A 148 2.92 -19.18 -18.01
N ILE A 149 2.64 -17.94 -17.58
CA ILE A 149 3.31 -16.75 -18.09
C ILE A 149 4.78 -16.79 -17.67
N VAL A 150 5.66 -16.99 -18.66
CA VAL A 150 7.10 -16.89 -18.48
C VAL A 150 7.51 -15.42 -18.55
N PRO A 151 8.17 -14.87 -17.52
CA PRO A 151 8.67 -13.50 -17.55
C PRO A 151 9.65 -13.30 -18.71
N GLN A 152 9.37 -12.33 -19.59
CA GLN A 152 10.28 -11.97 -20.69
C GLN A 152 11.59 -11.33 -20.18
N THR A 153 11.53 -10.69 -19.01
CA THR A 153 12.68 -10.13 -18.29
C THR A 153 12.65 -10.59 -16.83
N PRO A 154 13.35 -11.69 -16.48
CA PRO A 154 13.35 -12.19 -15.12
C PRO A 154 13.97 -11.17 -14.16
N LEU A 155 13.22 -10.79 -13.13
CA LEU A 155 13.69 -9.98 -12.03
C LEU A 155 14.29 -10.87 -10.94
N ASN A 156 15.44 -10.47 -10.41
CA ASN A 156 16.00 -11.10 -9.23
C ASN A 156 15.06 -10.92 -8.03
N PHE A 157 14.91 -11.97 -7.22
CA PHE A 157 14.09 -11.96 -6.01
C PHE A 157 14.47 -10.83 -5.03
N SER A 158 15.77 -10.54 -4.89
CA SER A 158 16.24 -9.44 -4.03
C SER A 158 15.80 -8.07 -4.53
N THR A 159 15.81 -7.85 -5.85
CA THR A 159 15.31 -6.62 -6.47
C THR A 159 13.80 -6.49 -6.27
N ALA A 160 13.07 -7.60 -6.41
CA ALA A 160 11.65 -7.65 -6.15
C ALA A 160 11.30 -7.25 -4.72
N LEU A 161 12.02 -7.82 -3.74
CA LEU A 161 11.85 -7.50 -2.33
C LEU A 161 12.14 -6.01 -2.06
N ALA A 162 13.22 -5.48 -2.61
CA ALA A 162 13.59 -4.07 -2.47
C ALA A 162 12.52 -3.14 -3.07
N LEU A 163 11.91 -3.51 -4.20
CA LEU A 163 10.82 -2.76 -4.81
C LEU A 163 9.56 -2.76 -3.94
N VAL A 164 9.16 -3.90 -3.38
CA VAL A 164 8.01 -4.00 -2.46
C VAL A 164 8.24 -3.13 -1.22
N VAL A 165 9.38 -3.32 -0.55
CA VAL A 165 9.73 -2.57 0.66
C VAL A 165 9.84 -1.08 0.37
N GLY A 166 10.56 -0.69 -0.69
CA GLY A 166 10.78 0.70 -1.08
C GLY A 166 9.50 1.43 -1.47
N SER A 167 8.49 0.73 -2.00
CA SER A 167 7.22 1.35 -2.38
C SER A 167 6.40 1.82 -1.18
N PHE A 168 6.50 1.12 -0.05
CA PHE A 168 5.67 1.39 1.14
C PHE A 168 6.45 1.89 2.35
N VAL A 169 7.80 1.90 2.30
CA VAL A 169 8.61 2.38 3.43
C VAL A 169 8.31 3.82 3.79
N SER A 170 8.10 4.70 2.80
CA SER A 170 7.76 6.12 3.03
C SER A 170 6.45 6.28 3.81
N ALA A 171 5.38 5.58 3.39
CA ALA A 171 4.11 5.57 4.11
C ALA A 171 4.26 4.94 5.51
N GLY A 172 5.05 3.86 5.61
CA GLY A 172 5.32 3.18 6.86
C GLY A 172 5.98 4.07 7.91
N THR A 173 6.92 4.94 7.50
CA THR A 173 7.62 5.86 8.41
C THR A 173 6.68 6.90 9.03
N LEU A 174 5.60 7.25 8.32
CA LEU A 174 4.59 8.21 8.80
C LEU A 174 3.50 7.58 9.66
N THR A 175 3.53 6.25 9.85
CA THR A 175 2.59 5.55 10.75
C THR A 175 2.60 6.17 12.15
N ALA A 176 3.78 6.61 12.63
CA ALA A 176 3.93 7.25 13.94
C ALA A 176 3.08 8.55 14.07
N ASP A 177 2.87 9.30 12.98
CA ASP A 177 2.09 10.54 13.00
C ASP A 177 0.59 10.31 13.15
N PHE A 178 0.08 9.16 12.68
CA PHE A 178 -1.31 8.76 12.85
C PHE A 178 -1.56 8.10 14.21
N VAL A 179 -0.66 7.20 14.62
CA VAL A 179 -0.84 6.40 15.84
C VAL A 179 -0.49 7.15 17.13
N ARG A 180 0.19 8.30 17.06
CA ARG A 180 0.44 9.16 18.24
C ARG A 180 -0.85 9.64 18.93
N PHE A 181 -1.96 9.67 18.20
CA PHE A 181 -3.27 10.03 18.71
C PHE A 181 -4.04 8.82 19.29
N GLY A 182 -3.48 7.61 19.18
CA GLY A 182 -4.10 6.39 19.67
C GLY A 182 -3.98 6.24 21.20
N ARG A 183 -5.04 5.76 21.85
CA ARG A 183 -5.07 5.54 23.32
C ARG A 183 -4.09 4.45 23.78
N ASN A 184 -3.83 3.42 22.96
CA ASN A 184 -3.07 2.23 23.34
C ASN A 184 -1.98 1.87 22.31
N ALA A 185 -0.72 1.79 22.76
CA ALA A 185 0.43 1.39 21.92
C ALA A 185 0.32 -0.05 21.37
N LYS A 186 -0.29 -0.98 22.12
CA LYS A 186 -0.58 -2.34 21.62
C LYS A 186 -1.58 -2.33 20.46
N GLY A 187 -2.54 -1.40 20.48
CA GLY A 187 -3.50 -1.21 19.39
C GLY A 187 -2.82 -0.68 18.13
N ALA A 188 -1.89 0.28 18.28
CA ALA A 188 -1.10 0.80 17.17
C ALA A 188 -0.26 -0.30 16.48
N VAL A 189 0.39 -1.17 17.27
CA VAL A 189 1.14 -2.32 16.75
C VAL A 189 0.21 -3.30 16.02
N LEU A 190 -0.92 -3.64 16.63
CA LEU A 190 -1.88 -4.56 16.01
C LEU A 190 -2.43 -3.99 14.69
N ILE A 191 -2.78 -2.71 14.65
CA ILE A 191 -3.26 -2.04 13.43
C ILE A 191 -2.17 -1.98 12.37
N ALA A 192 -0.92 -1.66 12.73
CA ALA A 192 0.19 -1.67 11.77
C ALA A 192 0.42 -3.07 11.20
N MET A 193 0.44 -4.11 12.05
CA MET A 193 0.56 -5.48 11.58
C MET A 193 -0.62 -5.85 10.68
N VAL A 194 -1.86 -5.61 11.12
CA VAL A 194 -3.10 -5.89 10.38
C VAL A 194 -3.29 -4.99 9.16
N ALA A 195 -2.57 -3.88 9.00
CA ALA A 195 -2.62 -3.10 7.76
C ALA A 195 -1.81 -3.76 6.64
N PHE A 196 -0.68 -4.39 7.00
CA PHE A 196 0.22 -5.07 6.06
C PHE A 196 -0.04 -6.59 5.95
N PHE A 197 -0.76 -7.20 6.91
CA PHE A 197 -1.09 -8.63 6.98
C PHE A 197 -2.35 -9.16 6.26
N PRO A 198 -3.43 -8.43 5.91
CA PRO A 198 -4.70 -9.07 5.51
C PRO A 198 -4.55 -9.89 4.24
N TRP A 199 -3.65 -9.46 3.34
CA TRP A 199 -3.31 -10.20 2.13
C TRP A 199 -2.59 -11.52 2.42
N GLN A 200 -1.88 -11.59 3.54
CA GLN A 200 -1.10 -12.74 4.02
C GLN A 200 -2.00 -13.88 4.51
N LEU A 201 -3.14 -13.55 5.16
CA LEU A 201 -4.11 -14.55 5.62
C LEU A 201 -4.86 -15.21 4.47
N LEU A 202 -5.18 -14.45 3.42
CA LEU A 202 -5.83 -14.99 2.22
C LEU A 202 -4.93 -16.04 1.54
N ASP A 203 -3.62 -15.80 1.45
CA ASP A 203 -2.66 -16.76 0.89
C ASP A 203 -2.38 -17.95 1.80
N VAL A 204 -2.34 -17.78 3.12
CA VAL A 204 -2.19 -18.92 4.06
C VAL A 204 -3.43 -19.82 4.01
N HIS A 205 -4.62 -19.23 3.84
CA HIS A 205 -5.86 -19.99 3.67
C HIS A 205 -5.90 -20.71 2.31
N LEU A 206 -5.50 -20.04 1.22
CA LEU A 206 -5.39 -20.65 -0.11
C LEU A 206 -4.28 -21.71 -0.20
N ARG A 207 -3.15 -21.54 0.51
CA ARG A 207 -2.06 -22.53 0.59
C ARG A 207 -2.38 -23.71 1.51
N ARG A 208 -3.25 -23.55 2.51
CA ARG A 208 -3.82 -24.67 3.27
C ARG A 208 -4.84 -25.47 2.44
N CYS A 209 -5.64 -24.80 1.60
CA CYS A 209 -6.49 -25.50 0.62
C CYS A 209 -5.68 -26.19 -0.50
N GLY A 210 -4.57 -25.60 -0.95
CA GLY A 210 -3.75 -26.11 -2.05
C GLY A 210 -2.80 -27.28 -1.73
N ARG A 211 -2.79 -27.80 -0.49
CA ARG A 211 -1.97 -28.97 -0.12
C ARG A 211 -2.70 -30.05 0.69
N GLY A 212 -4.04 -30.04 0.72
CA GLY A 212 -4.77 -31.03 1.53
C GLY A 212 -6.29 -31.12 1.36
N CYS A 213 -6.89 -30.60 0.29
CA CYS A 213 -8.31 -30.88 0.01
C CYS A 213 -8.43 -31.70 -1.27
N GLY A 214 -8.34 -33.02 -1.08
CA GLY A 214 -8.91 -33.97 -2.02
C GLY A 214 -10.37 -33.61 -2.23
N TRP A 215 -10.74 -33.44 -3.49
CA TRP A 215 -12.11 -33.50 -3.93
C TRP A 215 -12.65 -34.90 -3.65
N THR A 216 -13.35 -35.08 -2.54
CA THR A 216 -14.32 -36.16 -2.35
C THR A 216 -15.44 -35.69 -1.43
N GLY A 217 -16.63 -35.49 -2.01
CA GLY A 217 -17.88 -35.96 -1.41
C GLY A 217 -18.70 -34.97 -0.59
N GLY A 218 -19.78 -34.48 -1.22
CA GLY A 218 -21.10 -34.36 -0.60
C GLY A 218 -21.38 -33.08 0.17
N TYR A 219 -22.26 -32.22 -0.37
CA TYR A 219 -23.62 -31.98 0.14
C TYR A 219 -24.37 -31.09 -0.86
N LEU A 220 -25.29 -31.74 -1.59
CA LEU A 220 -26.33 -31.24 -2.51
C LEU A 220 -25.89 -30.45 -3.74
#